data_AF-A0A9D5KD68-F1
#
_entry.id   AF-A0A9D5KD68-F1
#
_cell.length_a   1.000
_cell.length_b   1.000
_cell.length_c   1.000
_cell.angle_alpha   90.00
_cell.angle_beta   90.00
_cell.angle_gamma   90.00
#
_symmetry.space_group_name_H-M   'P 1'
#
loop_
_entity.id
_entity.type
_entity.pdbx_description
1 polymer ?
#
loop_
_entity_poly.entity_id
_entity_poly.type
_entity_poly.pdbx_seq_one_letter_code
_entity_poly.pdbx_strand_id
1 'polypeptide(L)'
;MRVSPQERSGPHARTVSRARAFAAVLLFVFFLTAQTDSSDTPGRAAQAPPYPGMSLQQEQLADSVVYFIHAFSWKQAERFGRKLNRLERQEDLPPLSRLLLTSARILRIQNGEYESEREKERLIREAEGLAKEGIRQCDDRARISDSVHVTYDLIKGGILGYTATLKIDRSPFEALVDGLRGLRILEDVIADRPDIRDAYMGPGLFHCTLAKAPAVLGKALRLFNRGASLDSGLQYLRLSAHEGKYTRTVSKLYLIQFLSPYYGHLAEEKAGIFASLQEEYPVNAYYAFLELDEELCFHPDSFYHGGRSAARGVRRAEFATHNFSLRRYAELVEWQHWMLSQSGAGSLVSSERVLREFAYYPAFLVAVKLLRAASAPLDGEAKLLDELGELGDQFGRRAERALKASSMNLARRGYYEWHVRDGLKTARGTQE
;
A
#
# COMPACT_ATOMS: atom_id res chain seq x y z
N MET A 1 -20.73 40.00 39.72
CA MET A 1 -19.53 39.83 38.87
C MET A 1 -19.24 38.35 38.70
N ARG A 2 -18.92 37.89 37.49
CA ARG A 2 -18.26 36.60 37.21
C ARG A 2 -17.18 36.88 36.17
N VAL A 3 -15.96 36.38 36.38
CA VAL A 3 -14.83 36.56 35.45
C VAL A 3 -14.76 35.36 34.52
N SER A 4 -14.60 35.60 33.22
CA SER A 4 -14.50 34.54 32.21
C SER A 4 -13.02 34.11 32.02
N PRO A 5 -12.71 32.80 31.90
CA PRO A 5 -11.34 32.35 31.69
C PRO A 5 -10.89 32.62 30.24
N GLN A 6 -9.86 33.46 30.07
CA GLN A 6 -9.18 33.60 28.77
C GLN A 6 -8.21 32.43 28.54
N GLU A 7 -8.40 31.70 27.44
CA GLU A 7 -7.47 30.65 27.01
C GLU A 7 -6.14 31.25 26.51
N ARG A 8 -5.06 31.04 27.27
CA ARG A 8 -3.70 31.40 26.84
C ARG A 8 -3.13 30.34 25.89
N SER A 9 -3.42 30.47 24.60
CA SER A 9 -2.81 29.66 23.55
C SER A 9 -1.31 30.00 23.34
N GLY A 10 -0.44 29.31 24.07
CA GLY A 10 1.01 29.54 24.06
C GLY A 10 1.71 29.17 22.73
N PRO A 11 2.90 29.74 22.45
CA PRO A 11 3.55 29.65 21.13
C PRO A 11 3.89 28.22 20.67
N HIS A 12 4.09 27.26 21.58
CA HIS A 12 4.39 25.86 21.24
C HIS A 12 3.31 25.19 20.36
N ALA A 13 2.05 25.60 20.45
CA ALA A 13 0.97 25.01 19.64
C ALA A 13 1.20 25.21 18.12
N ARG A 14 1.80 26.34 17.72
CA ARG A 14 2.08 26.65 16.31
C ARG A 14 3.24 25.82 15.75
N THR A 15 4.20 25.42 16.57
CA THR A 15 5.35 24.60 16.14
C THR A 15 4.93 23.16 15.86
N VAL A 16 4.09 22.55 16.72
CA VAL A 16 3.57 21.19 16.52
C VAL A 16 2.67 21.10 15.29
N SER A 17 1.84 22.12 15.05
CA SER A 17 1.04 22.25 13.82
C SER A 17 1.91 22.22 12.55
N ARG A 18 2.98 23.02 12.52
CA ARG A 18 3.94 23.03 11.39
C ARG A 18 4.68 21.71 11.22
N ALA A 19 5.10 21.05 12.30
CA ALA A 19 5.78 19.75 12.23
C ALA A 19 4.86 18.65 11.67
N ARG A 20 3.58 18.63 12.04
CA ARG A 20 2.58 17.71 11.46
C ARG A 20 2.31 18.00 9.99
N ALA A 21 2.19 19.27 9.62
CA ALA A 21 2.08 19.68 8.21
C ALA A 21 3.32 19.29 7.38
N PHE A 22 4.51 19.20 7.99
CA PHE A 22 5.75 18.82 7.30
C PHE A 22 5.86 17.32 6.99
N ALA A 23 5.20 16.44 7.76
CA ALA A 23 5.15 15.00 7.46
C ALA A 23 3.92 14.59 6.63
N ALA A 24 2.85 15.38 6.68
CA ALA A 24 1.57 15.08 6.01
C ALA A 24 1.55 15.36 4.49
N VAL A 25 2.53 16.10 3.97
CA VAL A 25 2.40 16.87 2.70
C VAL A 25 3.37 16.32 1.63
N LEU A 26 3.25 15.03 1.35
CA LEU A 26 4.19 14.23 0.54
C LEU A 26 3.47 13.42 -0.59
N LEU A 27 2.45 13.98 -1.29
CA LEU A 27 1.63 13.25 -2.30
C LEU A 27 1.05 14.05 -3.53
N PHE A 28 1.61 13.96 -4.79
CA PHE A 28 0.98 14.07 -6.16
C PHE A 28 1.84 13.65 -7.44
N VAL A 29 1.24 13.22 -8.56
CA VAL A 29 1.80 12.43 -9.75
C VAL A 29 2.25 13.31 -10.98
N PHE A 30 2.92 12.95 -12.12
CA PHE A 30 3.30 11.77 -13.00
C PHE A 30 4.81 11.84 -13.49
N PHE A 31 5.46 11.11 -14.47
CA PHE A 31 5.05 10.42 -15.74
C PHE A 31 6.19 9.60 -16.52
N LEU A 32 5.88 8.49 -17.28
CA LEU A 32 6.68 7.75 -18.33
C LEU A 32 7.93 6.90 -17.91
N THR A 33 8.51 5.88 -18.62
CA THR A 33 8.10 4.90 -19.67
C THR A 33 8.94 3.58 -19.62
N ALA A 34 8.53 2.55 -20.38
CA ALA A 34 9.29 1.39 -20.94
C ALA A 34 9.28 0.01 -20.21
N GLN A 35 9.37 -1.08 -21.01
CA GLN A 35 9.05 -2.49 -20.70
C GLN A 35 10.28 -3.42 -20.59
N THR A 36 10.09 -4.63 -20.07
CA THR A 36 10.57 -5.92 -20.68
C THR A 36 9.89 -7.14 -20.03
N ASP A 37 9.68 -8.20 -20.81
CA ASP A 37 9.17 -9.50 -20.35
C ASP A 37 10.26 -10.39 -19.74
N SER A 38 9.85 -11.40 -18.94
CA SER A 38 10.58 -12.66 -18.83
C SER A 38 9.66 -13.81 -18.43
N SER A 39 9.63 -14.89 -19.21
CA SER A 39 8.91 -16.14 -18.91
C SER A 39 9.85 -17.25 -18.41
N ASP A 40 9.29 -18.31 -17.81
CA ASP A 40 10.02 -19.36 -17.11
C ASP A 40 11.06 -20.15 -17.93
N THR A 41 12.01 -20.76 -17.24
CA THR A 41 12.91 -21.79 -17.81
C THR A 41 13.18 -22.92 -16.81
N PRO A 42 12.78 -24.18 -17.10
CA PRO A 42 13.00 -25.31 -16.20
C PRO A 42 14.44 -25.82 -16.30
N GLY A 43 15.32 -25.28 -15.45
CA GLY A 43 16.75 -25.63 -15.47
C GLY A 43 17.58 -25.03 -14.35
N ARG A 44 16.99 -24.82 -13.15
CA ARG A 44 17.70 -24.23 -12.00
C ARG A 44 18.78 -25.18 -11.46
N ALA A 45 19.98 -25.05 -12.00
CA ALA A 45 21.20 -25.30 -11.22
C ALA A 45 21.12 -24.54 -9.89
N ALA A 46 21.75 -25.07 -8.83
CA ALA A 46 21.64 -24.50 -7.49
C ALA A 46 22.12 -23.04 -7.48
N GLN A 47 21.18 -22.10 -7.45
CA GLN A 47 21.48 -20.67 -7.48
C GLN A 47 22.15 -20.30 -6.16
N ALA A 48 23.23 -19.51 -6.25
CA ALA A 48 23.85 -18.94 -5.07
C ALA A 48 22.84 -18.02 -4.35
N PRO A 49 22.85 -17.94 -3.01
CA PRO A 49 21.96 -17.05 -2.27
C PRO A 49 22.09 -15.61 -2.78
N PRO A 50 20.98 -14.86 -2.93
CA PRO A 50 20.98 -13.55 -3.60
C PRO A 50 21.77 -12.48 -2.84
N TYR A 51 22.08 -12.69 -1.56
CA TYR A 51 22.77 -11.73 -0.71
C TYR A 51 23.97 -12.36 0.01
N PRO A 52 25.12 -11.66 0.10
CA PRO A 52 26.29 -12.14 0.83
C PRO A 52 25.97 -12.50 2.28
N GLY A 53 26.51 -13.62 2.75
CA GLY A 53 26.32 -14.09 4.13
C GLY A 53 24.98 -14.80 4.40
N MET A 54 24.07 -14.92 3.42
CA MET A 54 22.87 -15.74 3.58
C MET A 54 23.11 -17.21 3.22
N SER A 55 22.38 -18.12 3.87
CA SER A 55 22.31 -19.54 3.47
C SER A 55 21.09 -19.82 2.59
N LEU A 56 21.15 -20.85 1.73
CA LEU A 56 20.02 -21.22 0.86
C LEU A 56 18.76 -21.61 1.67
N GLN A 57 18.94 -22.18 2.87
CA GLN A 57 17.82 -22.47 3.77
C GLN A 57 17.23 -21.19 4.38
N GLN A 58 18.05 -20.16 4.62
CA GLN A 58 17.59 -18.85 5.04
C GLN A 58 16.73 -18.19 3.95
N GLU A 59 17.18 -18.26 2.69
CA GLU A 59 16.42 -17.75 1.54
C GLU A 59 15.06 -18.45 1.40
N GLN A 60 15.00 -19.78 1.41
CA GLN A 60 13.75 -20.55 1.31
C GLN A 60 12.76 -20.22 2.44
N LEU A 61 13.26 -19.98 3.65
CA LEU A 61 12.44 -19.55 4.78
C LEU A 61 12.00 -18.09 4.65
N ALA A 62 12.82 -17.21 4.09
CA ALA A 62 12.47 -15.81 3.81
C ALA A 62 11.40 -15.70 2.72
N ASP A 63 11.53 -16.41 1.60
CA ASP A 63 10.52 -16.50 0.54
C ASP A 63 9.17 -16.97 1.10
N SER A 64 9.20 -18.01 1.96
CA SER A 64 8.02 -18.48 2.67
C SER A 64 7.36 -17.40 3.53
N VAL A 65 8.15 -16.54 4.20
CA VAL A 65 7.62 -15.42 4.99
C VAL A 65 6.99 -14.36 4.09
N VAL A 66 7.67 -13.94 3.01
CA VAL A 66 7.16 -12.93 2.07
C VAL A 66 5.87 -13.41 1.40
N TYR A 67 5.83 -14.65 0.91
CA TYR A 67 4.62 -15.23 0.34
C TYR A 67 3.45 -15.23 1.33
N PHE A 68 3.65 -15.70 2.57
CA PHE A 68 2.57 -15.71 3.56
C PHE A 68 2.21 -14.32 4.12
N ILE A 69 3.07 -13.31 4.00
CA ILE A 69 2.72 -11.89 4.23
C ILE A 69 1.71 -11.44 3.15
N HIS A 70 2.05 -11.65 1.88
CA HIS A 70 1.25 -11.16 0.75
C HIS A 70 0.00 -11.99 0.46
N ALA A 71 -0.05 -13.26 0.89
CA ALA A 71 -1.25 -14.09 0.97
C ALA A 71 -2.10 -13.84 2.23
N PHE A 72 -1.85 -12.77 2.99
CA PHE A 72 -2.49 -12.41 4.27
C PHE A 72 -2.60 -13.58 5.28
N SER A 73 -1.67 -14.52 5.20
CA SER A 73 -1.62 -15.74 6.00
C SER A 73 -0.77 -15.53 7.24
N TRP A 74 -1.10 -14.49 8.01
CA TRP A 74 -0.30 -13.91 9.10
C TRP A 74 0.26 -14.94 10.10
N LYS A 75 -0.53 -15.97 10.45
CA LYS A 75 -0.12 -17.07 11.35
C LYS A 75 1.00 -17.94 10.76
N GLN A 76 0.98 -18.20 9.45
CA GLN A 76 2.04 -18.95 8.76
C GLN A 76 3.27 -18.07 8.54
N ALA A 77 3.10 -16.81 8.12
CA ALA A 77 4.21 -15.85 7.99
C ALA A 77 5.01 -15.75 9.30
N GLU A 78 4.33 -15.65 10.45
CA GLU A 78 4.98 -15.67 11.75
C GLU A 78 5.62 -17.02 12.10
N ARG A 79 4.94 -18.15 11.80
CA ARG A 79 5.51 -19.49 12.01
C ARG A 79 6.80 -19.70 11.25
N PHE A 80 6.90 -19.24 10.00
CA PHE A 80 8.10 -19.29 9.19
C PHE A 80 9.15 -18.26 9.65
N GLY A 81 8.76 -17.04 10.04
CA GLY A 81 9.67 -16.06 10.62
C GLY A 81 10.32 -16.54 11.94
N ARG A 82 9.58 -17.30 12.76
CA ARG A 82 10.10 -18.00 13.96
C ARG A 82 10.95 -19.25 13.65
N LYS A 83 10.94 -19.78 12.41
CA LYS A 83 11.94 -20.75 11.94
C LYS A 83 13.21 -20.01 11.49
N LEU A 84 13.04 -19.01 10.62
CA LEU A 84 14.08 -18.16 10.07
C LEU A 84 14.95 -17.55 11.18
N ASN A 85 14.33 -16.93 12.20
CA ASN A 85 15.02 -16.36 13.35
C ASN A 85 15.80 -17.38 14.20
N ARG A 86 15.44 -18.67 14.17
CA ARG A 86 16.20 -19.71 14.87
C ARG A 86 17.40 -20.15 14.04
N LEU A 87 17.23 -20.36 12.73
CA LEU A 87 18.33 -20.62 11.80
C LEU A 87 19.39 -19.51 11.90
N GLU A 88 18.99 -18.25 11.79
CA GLU A 88 19.87 -17.07 11.91
C GLU A 88 20.67 -17.04 13.21
N ARG A 89 20.08 -17.50 14.32
CA ARG A 89 20.75 -17.58 15.64
C ARG A 89 21.59 -18.85 15.83
N GLN A 90 21.41 -19.87 15.00
CA GLN A 90 22.17 -21.13 15.03
C GLN A 90 23.38 -21.09 14.09
N GLU A 91 23.30 -20.33 13.01
CA GLU A 91 24.33 -20.19 11.95
C GLU A 91 24.98 -18.78 11.93
N ASP A 92 24.67 -17.91 12.91
CA ASP A 92 25.08 -16.49 13.05
C ASP A 92 24.91 -15.63 11.77
N LEU A 93 23.82 -15.88 11.02
CA LEU A 93 23.50 -15.25 9.75
C LEU A 93 22.93 -13.82 9.90
N PRO A 94 22.91 -13.00 8.83
CA PRO A 94 22.24 -11.70 8.82
C PRO A 94 20.78 -11.78 9.30
N PRO A 95 20.29 -10.86 10.15
CA PRO A 95 19.03 -11.01 10.89
C PRO A 95 17.77 -10.65 10.07
N LEU A 96 17.63 -11.23 8.88
CA LEU A 96 16.58 -10.93 7.90
C LEU A 96 15.16 -11.16 8.48
N SER A 97 14.98 -12.12 9.38
CA SER A 97 13.72 -12.31 10.12
C SER A 97 13.22 -11.06 10.83
N ARG A 98 14.11 -10.13 11.21
CA ARG A 98 13.75 -8.86 11.86
C ARG A 98 13.12 -7.89 10.88
N LEU A 99 13.74 -7.71 9.71
CA LEU A 99 13.17 -6.90 8.64
C LEU A 99 11.80 -7.46 8.23
N LEU A 100 11.70 -8.75 7.93
CA LEU A 100 10.46 -9.34 7.42
C LEU A 100 9.32 -9.38 8.45
N LEU A 101 9.63 -9.54 9.74
CA LEU A 101 8.60 -9.50 10.79
C LEU A 101 8.20 -8.06 11.17
N THR A 102 9.14 -7.12 11.32
CA THR A 102 8.80 -5.68 11.47
C THR A 102 7.99 -5.20 10.27
N SER A 103 8.46 -5.55 9.07
CA SER A 103 7.73 -5.82 7.81
C SER A 103 6.24 -6.07 7.98
N ALA A 104 5.91 -7.34 8.21
CA ALA A 104 4.56 -7.84 8.38
C ALA A 104 3.73 -7.04 9.40
N ARG A 105 4.32 -6.64 10.54
CA ARG A 105 3.59 -5.89 11.57
C ARG A 105 3.17 -4.51 11.10
N ILE A 106 4.07 -3.77 10.45
CA ILE A 106 3.81 -2.40 10.02
C ILE A 106 2.85 -2.39 8.83
N LEU A 107 3.01 -3.30 7.87
CA LEU A 107 2.05 -3.49 6.79
C LEU A 107 0.64 -3.83 7.32
N ARG A 108 0.52 -4.72 8.32
CA ARG A 108 -0.78 -5.01 8.97
C ARG A 108 -1.40 -3.77 9.62
N ILE A 109 -0.61 -2.94 10.30
CA ILE A 109 -1.12 -1.73 10.95
C ILE A 109 -1.60 -0.71 9.91
N GLN A 110 -0.82 -0.49 8.84
CA GLN A 110 -1.12 0.48 7.78
C GLN A 110 -2.35 0.11 6.95
N ASN A 111 -2.54 -1.18 6.67
CA ASN A 111 -3.67 -1.68 5.90
C ASN A 111 -4.91 -2.03 6.76
N GLY A 112 -4.86 -1.84 8.08
CA GLY A 112 -5.99 -2.11 8.99
C GLY A 112 -6.24 -3.60 9.28
N GLU A 113 -5.25 -4.45 9.02
CA GLU A 113 -5.32 -5.93 9.06
C GLU A 113 -5.28 -6.49 10.49
N TYR A 114 -6.19 -6.02 11.32
CA TYR A 114 -6.27 -6.36 12.74
C TYR A 114 -7.71 -6.28 13.24
N GLU A 115 -8.09 -7.17 14.14
CA GLU A 115 -9.49 -7.36 14.56
C GLU A 115 -9.97 -6.35 15.62
N SER A 116 -9.03 -5.69 16.32
CA SER A 116 -9.33 -4.71 17.37
C SER A 116 -8.15 -3.76 17.61
N GLU A 117 -8.40 -2.57 18.16
CA GLU A 117 -7.31 -1.64 18.51
C GLU A 117 -6.37 -2.25 19.59
N ARG A 118 -6.85 -3.18 20.45
CA ARG A 118 -5.99 -3.96 21.35
C ARG A 118 -5.01 -4.86 20.58
N GLU A 119 -5.40 -5.43 19.44
CA GLU A 119 -4.46 -6.10 18.54
C GLU A 119 -3.50 -5.10 17.89
N LYS A 120 -3.99 -3.96 17.37
CA LYS A 120 -3.13 -2.92 16.77
C LYS A 120 -2.00 -2.51 17.70
N GLU A 121 -2.31 -2.19 18.95
CA GLU A 121 -1.28 -1.87 19.95
C GLU A 121 -0.29 -3.02 20.18
N ARG A 122 -0.77 -4.27 20.15
CA ARG A 122 0.09 -5.45 20.29
C ARG A 122 1.05 -5.55 19.10
N LEU A 123 0.54 -5.41 17.87
CA LEU A 123 1.35 -5.37 16.64
C LEU A 123 2.37 -4.22 16.64
N ILE A 124 2.00 -3.06 17.20
CA ILE A 124 2.89 -1.91 17.36
C ILE A 124 4.05 -2.24 18.31
N ARG A 125 3.75 -2.73 19.53
CA ARG A 125 4.78 -3.13 20.50
C ARG A 125 5.66 -4.27 19.98
N GLU A 126 5.09 -5.21 19.23
CA GLU A 126 5.82 -6.26 18.53
C GLU A 126 6.77 -5.67 17.46
N ALA A 127 6.31 -4.74 16.62
CA ALA A 127 7.10 -4.09 15.57
C ALA A 127 8.28 -3.28 16.14
N GLU A 128 8.01 -2.48 17.18
CA GLU A 128 8.99 -1.65 17.88
C GLU A 128 10.08 -2.52 18.54
N GLY A 129 9.69 -3.64 19.18
CA GLY A 129 10.61 -4.60 19.78
C GLY A 129 11.47 -5.34 18.76
N LEU A 130 10.86 -5.84 17.68
CA LEU A 130 11.55 -6.52 16.57
C LEU A 130 12.56 -5.60 15.88
N ALA A 131 12.18 -4.34 15.63
CA ALA A 131 13.03 -3.35 15.00
C ALA A 131 14.23 -2.98 15.88
N LYS A 132 14.01 -2.77 17.19
CA LYS A 132 15.07 -2.48 18.16
C LYS A 132 16.07 -3.64 18.27
N GLU A 133 15.59 -4.89 18.27
CA GLU A 133 16.50 -6.05 18.26
C GLU A 133 17.27 -6.15 16.94
N GLY A 134 16.61 -5.97 15.80
CA GLY A 134 17.24 -6.03 14.47
C GLY A 134 18.29 -4.96 14.21
N ILE A 135 17.99 -3.68 14.53
CA ILE A 135 18.99 -2.59 14.42
C ILE A 135 20.21 -2.91 15.28
N ARG A 136 20.01 -3.36 16.53
CA ARG A 136 21.11 -3.76 17.41
C ARG A 136 21.94 -4.91 16.82
N GLN A 137 21.30 -5.91 16.21
CA GLN A 137 22.00 -7.00 15.51
C GLN A 137 22.78 -6.52 14.26
N CYS A 138 22.41 -5.39 13.66
CA CYS A 138 23.09 -4.77 12.51
C CYS A 138 24.06 -3.62 12.88
N ASP A 139 24.18 -3.29 14.17
CA ASP A 139 25.19 -2.37 14.72
C ASP A 139 26.32 -3.12 15.46
N ASP A 140 26.19 -4.45 15.67
CA ASP A 140 27.21 -5.32 16.29
C ASP A 140 28.35 -5.66 15.32
N ARG A 141 29.15 -4.63 14.99
CA ARG A 141 30.26 -4.69 14.02
C ARG A 141 31.30 -5.77 14.30
N ALA A 142 31.40 -6.29 15.52
CA ALA A 142 32.33 -7.37 15.85
C ALA A 142 32.01 -8.70 15.13
N ARG A 143 30.79 -8.85 14.58
CA ARG A 143 30.35 -10.02 13.79
C ARG A 143 30.41 -9.82 12.27
N ILE A 144 30.49 -8.57 11.82
CA ILE A 144 30.19 -8.20 10.43
C ILE A 144 31.51 -8.11 9.66
N SER A 145 31.78 -9.07 8.77
CA SER A 145 32.90 -8.96 7.84
C SER A 145 32.56 -8.03 6.67
N ASP A 146 33.60 -7.42 6.08
CA ASP A 146 33.45 -6.51 4.95
C ASP A 146 32.72 -7.15 3.75
N SER A 147 32.80 -8.48 3.59
CA SER A 147 32.07 -9.21 2.54
C SER A 147 30.55 -9.30 2.74
N VAL A 148 30.02 -9.06 3.95
CA VAL A 148 28.59 -9.23 4.27
C VAL A 148 27.88 -7.96 4.74
N HIS A 149 28.61 -6.86 4.97
CA HIS A 149 28.05 -5.64 5.55
C HIS A 149 26.84 -5.08 4.78
N VAL A 150 26.88 -5.09 3.45
CA VAL A 150 25.76 -4.67 2.57
C VAL A 150 24.43 -5.37 2.87
N THR A 151 24.46 -6.62 3.32
CA THR A 151 23.25 -7.39 3.69
C THR A 151 22.69 -6.90 5.04
N TYR A 152 23.55 -6.59 6.01
CA TYR A 152 23.14 -6.01 7.28
C TYR A 152 22.62 -4.57 7.10
N ASP A 153 23.26 -3.78 6.26
CA ASP A 153 22.83 -2.41 5.98
C ASP A 153 21.53 -2.36 5.14
N LEU A 154 21.30 -3.29 4.20
CA LEU A 154 19.98 -3.52 3.58
C LEU A 154 18.89 -3.79 4.63
N ILE A 155 19.14 -4.75 5.53
CA ILE A 155 18.20 -5.13 6.61
C ILE A 155 17.89 -3.93 7.51
N LYS A 156 18.91 -3.19 7.91
CA LYS A 156 18.86 -2.01 8.80
C LYS A 156 18.18 -0.82 8.16
N GLY A 157 18.52 -0.49 6.92
CA GLY A 157 17.90 0.56 6.11
C GLY A 157 16.41 0.30 5.90
N GLY A 158 16.05 -0.95 5.58
CA GLY A 158 14.66 -1.40 5.51
C GLY A 158 13.91 -1.27 6.84
N ILE A 159 14.50 -1.71 7.96
CA ILE A 159 13.88 -1.59 9.29
C ILE A 159 13.64 -0.12 9.66
N LEU A 160 14.61 0.77 9.41
CA LEU A 160 14.48 2.21 9.65
C LEU A 160 13.40 2.84 8.76
N GLY A 161 13.36 2.48 7.47
CA GLY A 161 12.33 2.94 6.54
C GLY A 161 10.91 2.54 6.99
N TYR A 162 10.71 1.28 7.37
CA TYR A 162 9.41 0.83 7.87
C TYR A 162 9.05 1.49 9.21
N THR A 163 9.95 1.55 10.20
CA THR A 163 9.62 2.17 11.50
C THR A 163 9.35 3.66 11.40
N ALA A 164 10.03 4.37 10.49
CA ALA A 164 9.71 5.76 10.16
C ALA A 164 8.23 5.91 9.77
N THR A 165 7.73 5.06 8.86
CA THR A 165 6.31 5.12 8.43
C THR A 165 5.31 4.80 9.55
N LEU A 166 5.70 4.04 10.58
CA LEU A 166 4.87 3.83 11.79
C LEU A 166 4.89 5.04 12.74
N LYS A 167 5.98 5.82 12.74
CA LYS A 167 6.16 7.00 13.61
C LYS A 167 5.46 8.26 13.11
N ILE A 168 5.13 8.37 11.81
CA ILE A 168 4.64 9.61 11.16
C ILE A 168 3.59 10.39 11.99
N ASP A 169 2.51 9.74 12.44
CA ASP A 169 1.42 10.42 13.15
C ASP A 169 1.76 10.80 14.61
N ARG A 170 2.74 10.09 15.21
CA ARG A 170 3.13 10.17 16.63
C ARG A 170 4.29 11.13 16.85
N SER A 171 5.41 10.86 16.16
CA SER A 171 6.66 11.60 16.22
C SER A 171 7.13 11.97 14.80
N PRO A 172 6.50 12.96 14.14
CA PRO A 172 6.84 13.37 12.77
C PRO A 172 8.33 13.64 12.52
N PHE A 173 9.03 14.21 13.51
CA PHE A 173 10.46 14.53 13.41
C PHE A 173 11.35 13.28 13.52
N GLU A 174 11.04 12.35 14.44
CA GLU A 174 11.75 11.07 14.51
C GLU A 174 11.53 10.25 13.24
N ALA A 175 10.30 10.24 12.71
CA ALA A 175 9.98 9.59 11.44
C ALA A 175 10.84 10.14 10.29
N LEU A 176 11.02 11.46 10.22
CA LEU A 176 11.88 12.09 9.23
C LEU A 176 13.37 11.72 9.43
N VAL A 177 13.86 11.69 10.68
CA VAL A 177 15.26 11.33 10.99
C VAL A 177 15.56 9.86 10.70
N ASP A 178 14.72 8.93 11.18
CA ASP A 178 14.85 7.50 10.90
C ASP A 178 14.70 7.21 9.40
N GLY A 179 13.75 7.88 8.73
CA GLY A 179 13.51 7.75 7.29
C GLY A 179 14.69 8.24 6.45
N LEU A 180 15.25 9.42 6.75
CA LEU A 180 16.44 9.95 6.05
C LEU A 180 17.72 9.14 6.34
N ARG A 181 17.83 8.54 7.54
CA ARG A 181 18.92 7.61 7.89
C ARG A 181 18.78 6.30 7.12
N GLY A 182 17.60 5.69 7.12
CA GLY A 182 17.32 4.46 6.38
C GLY A 182 17.49 4.65 4.87
N LEU A 183 16.97 5.74 4.31
CA LEU A 183 17.18 6.15 2.93
C LEU A 183 18.66 6.21 2.57
N ARG A 184 19.49 6.91 3.36
CA ARG A 184 20.93 7.02 3.11
C ARG A 184 21.59 5.65 3.08
N ILE A 185 21.29 4.79 4.05
CA ILE A 185 21.87 3.43 4.12
C ILE A 185 21.50 2.60 2.87
N LEU A 186 20.29 2.78 2.34
CA LEU A 186 19.87 2.11 1.09
C LEU A 186 20.50 2.74 -0.16
N GLU A 187 20.73 4.05 -0.20
CA GLU A 187 21.52 4.73 -1.25
C GLU A 187 22.98 4.25 -1.24
N ASP A 188 23.59 4.13 -0.05
CA ASP A 188 24.95 3.60 0.13
C ASP A 188 25.03 2.13 -0.38
N VAL A 189 24.07 1.26 -0.01
CA VAL A 189 23.98 -0.13 -0.52
C VAL A 189 23.81 -0.21 -2.05
N ILE A 190 23.06 0.72 -2.67
CA ILE A 190 22.92 0.78 -4.13
C ILE A 190 24.23 1.19 -4.81
N ALA A 191 25.02 2.07 -4.19
CA ALA A 191 26.31 2.49 -4.72
C ALA A 191 27.35 1.36 -4.69
N ASP A 192 27.39 0.59 -3.59
CA ASP A 192 28.33 -0.53 -3.43
C ASP A 192 27.88 -1.79 -4.20
N ARG A 193 26.57 -2.04 -4.28
CA ARG A 193 25.96 -3.25 -4.87
C ARG A 193 24.64 -2.94 -5.60
N PRO A 194 24.70 -2.37 -6.81
CA PRO A 194 23.50 -2.04 -7.61
C PRO A 194 22.69 -3.27 -8.08
N ASP A 195 23.22 -4.49 -7.90
CA ASP A 195 22.51 -5.75 -8.09
C ASP A 195 21.59 -6.11 -6.90
N ILE A 196 21.70 -5.44 -5.75
CA ILE A 196 20.79 -5.60 -4.61
C ILE A 196 19.50 -4.81 -4.89
N ARG A 197 18.65 -5.37 -5.74
CA ARG A 197 17.44 -4.70 -6.27
C ARG A 197 16.42 -4.34 -5.19
N ASP A 198 16.39 -5.06 -4.07
CA ASP A 198 15.56 -4.74 -2.90
C ASP A 198 15.88 -3.38 -2.26
N ALA A 199 17.14 -2.90 -2.38
CA ALA A 199 17.52 -1.61 -1.82
C ALA A 199 16.77 -0.45 -2.50
N TYR A 200 16.38 -0.59 -3.77
CA TYR A 200 15.73 0.45 -4.57
C TYR A 200 14.29 0.78 -4.12
N MET A 201 13.62 -0.10 -3.36
CA MET A 201 12.25 0.19 -2.88
C MET A 201 12.19 1.48 -2.04
N GLY A 202 13.13 1.65 -1.11
CA GLY A 202 13.13 2.77 -0.17
C GLY A 202 13.39 4.13 -0.85
N PRO A 203 14.48 4.28 -1.61
CA PRO A 203 14.74 5.45 -2.44
C PRO A 203 13.65 5.68 -3.48
N GLY A 204 13.13 4.62 -4.13
CA GLY A 204 12.05 4.73 -5.11
C GLY A 204 10.78 5.31 -4.49
N LEU A 205 10.35 4.77 -3.35
CA LEU A 205 9.25 5.33 -2.57
C LEU A 205 9.55 6.77 -2.14
N PHE A 206 10.75 7.09 -1.66
CA PHE A 206 11.12 8.45 -1.24
C PHE A 206 11.07 9.46 -2.40
N HIS A 207 11.71 9.18 -3.53
CA HIS A 207 11.68 10.05 -4.72
C HIS A 207 10.25 10.24 -5.21
N CYS A 208 9.50 9.14 -5.32
CA CYS A 208 8.10 9.20 -5.69
C CYS A 208 7.32 10.12 -4.76
N THR A 209 7.49 9.94 -3.45
CA THR A 209 6.83 10.65 -2.34
C THR A 209 7.31 12.11 -2.16
N LEU A 210 8.50 12.48 -2.65
CA LEU A 210 9.02 13.84 -2.61
C LEU A 210 8.72 14.67 -3.86
N ALA A 211 8.75 14.09 -5.07
CA ALA A 211 8.20 14.75 -6.26
C ALA A 211 6.71 15.07 -6.09
N LYS A 212 6.04 14.17 -5.37
CA LYS A 212 4.71 14.26 -4.78
C LYS A 212 4.51 15.44 -3.78
N ALA A 213 5.53 16.10 -3.24
CA ALA A 213 5.36 17.07 -2.15
C ALA A 213 5.04 18.51 -2.60
N PRO A 214 3.95 19.15 -2.10
CA PRO A 214 3.73 20.58 -2.28
C PRO A 214 4.94 21.47 -1.94
N ALA A 215 5.14 22.50 -2.77
CA ALA A 215 6.44 23.14 -3.03
C ALA A 215 7.19 23.72 -1.81
N VAL A 216 6.53 23.94 -0.68
CA VAL A 216 7.17 24.37 0.58
C VAL A 216 8.14 23.30 1.11
N LEU A 217 7.74 22.02 1.05
CA LEU A 217 8.59 20.88 1.43
C LEU A 217 9.74 20.70 0.45
N GLY A 218 9.45 20.79 -0.86
CA GLY A 218 10.48 20.76 -1.89
C GLY A 218 11.50 21.90 -1.79
N LYS A 219 11.23 23.00 -1.08
CA LYS A 219 12.24 24.01 -0.74
C LYS A 219 13.10 23.58 0.45
N ALA A 220 12.49 23.06 1.51
CA ALA A 220 13.22 22.60 2.70
C ALA A 220 14.12 21.39 2.42
N LEU A 221 13.72 20.47 1.55
CA LEU A 221 14.54 19.30 1.18
C LEU A 221 15.61 19.62 0.13
N ARG A 222 15.45 20.69 -0.67
CA ARG A 222 16.54 21.26 -1.48
C ARG A 222 17.70 21.80 -0.63
N LEU A 223 17.48 22.17 0.64
CA LEU A 223 18.58 22.53 1.56
C LEU A 223 19.48 21.32 1.92
N PHE A 224 18.98 20.09 1.72
CA PHE A 224 19.77 18.85 1.87
C PHE A 224 20.32 18.35 0.52
N ASN A 225 20.27 19.18 -0.53
CA ASN A 225 20.79 18.94 -1.87
C ASN A 225 20.27 17.67 -2.59
N ARG A 226 19.23 17.01 -2.07
CA ARG A 226 18.55 15.88 -2.74
C ARG A 226 17.46 16.40 -3.68
N GLY A 227 17.65 16.19 -4.98
CA GLY A 227 16.59 16.33 -5.99
C GLY A 227 15.65 15.12 -6.00
N ALA A 228 14.40 15.31 -6.43
CA ALA A 228 13.47 14.21 -6.69
C ALA A 228 12.55 14.53 -7.87
N SER A 229 12.52 13.62 -8.84
CA SER A 229 11.51 13.47 -9.88
C SER A 229 10.62 12.28 -9.53
N LEU A 230 9.40 12.21 -10.08
CA LEU A 230 8.62 10.97 -9.97
C LEU A 230 9.31 9.86 -10.77
N ASP A 231 9.83 10.20 -11.94
CA ASP A 231 10.25 9.26 -12.98
C ASP A 231 11.43 8.40 -12.52
N SER A 232 12.38 8.99 -11.77
CA SER A 232 13.46 8.25 -11.10
C SER A 232 12.95 7.40 -9.93
N GLY A 233 11.92 7.86 -9.21
CA GLY A 233 11.22 7.06 -8.21
C GLY A 233 10.49 5.86 -8.82
N LEU A 234 9.86 6.04 -9.99
CA LEU A 234 9.22 4.96 -10.76
C LEU A 234 10.26 3.97 -11.30
N GLN A 235 11.40 4.44 -11.83
CA GLN A 235 12.49 3.55 -12.24
C GLN A 235 13.00 2.69 -11.08
N TYR A 236 13.26 3.29 -9.91
CA TYR A 236 13.70 2.57 -8.72
C TYR A 236 12.63 1.58 -8.21
N LEU A 237 11.35 1.97 -8.21
CA LEU A 237 10.26 1.06 -7.86
C LEU A 237 10.09 -0.08 -8.88
N ARG A 238 10.31 0.16 -10.18
CA ARG A 238 10.31 -0.88 -11.24
C ARG A 238 11.44 -1.89 -11.03
N LEU A 239 12.68 -1.45 -10.84
CA LEU A 239 13.82 -2.34 -10.53
C LEU A 239 13.47 -3.26 -9.33
N SER A 240 12.92 -2.68 -8.27
CA SER A 240 12.49 -3.44 -7.09
C SER A 240 11.24 -4.34 -7.33
N ALA A 241 10.30 -3.94 -8.20
CA ALA A 241 9.05 -4.66 -8.46
C ALA A 241 9.17 -5.82 -9.48
N HIS A 242 10.17 -5.78 -10.35
CA HIS A 242 10.44 -6.83 -11.34
C HIS A 242 11.61 -7.72 -10.91
N GLU A 243 12.75 -7.12 -10.53
CA GLU A 243 13.99 -7.85 -10.25
C GLU A 243 14.19 -8.12 -8.75
N GLY A 244 13.61 -7.31 -7.85
CA GLY A 244 13.69 -7.50 -6.39
C GLY A 244 13.21 -8.88 -5.91
N LYS A 245 13.69 -9.31 -4.74
CA LYS A 245 13.51 -10.64 -4.17
C LYS A 245 12.45 -10.66 -3.06
N TYR A 246 12.57 -9.81 -2.04
CA TYR A 246 11.66 -9.74 -0.89
C TYR A 246 10.73 -8.52 -0.95
N THR A 247 11.19 -7.43 -1.56
CA THR A 247 10.42 -6.19 -1.77
C THR A 247 9.52 -6.24 -3.01
N ARG A 248 9.60 -7.28 -3.85
CA ARG A 248 8.91 -7.39 -5.15
C ARG A 248 7.43 -7.00 -5.08
N THR A 249 6.67 -7.75 -4.30
CA THR A 249 5.21 -7.66 -4.22
C THR A 249 4.73 -6.37 -3.55
N VAL A 250 5.48 -5.83 -2.58
CA VAL A 250 5.21 -4.52 -1.98
C VAL A 250 5.61 -3.37 -2.91
N SER A 251 6.63 -3.53 -3.76
CA SER A 251 7.02 -2.54 -4.78
C SER A 251 5.99 -2.50 -5.92
N LYS A 252 5.48 -3.66 -6.37
CA LYS A 252 4.29 -3.77 -7.25
C LYS A 252 3.10 -2.97 -6.69
N LEU A 253 2.77 -3.17 -5.40
CA LEU A 253 1.70 -2.44 -4.71
C LEU A 253 1.96 -0.93 -4.60
N TYR A 254 3.21 -0.48 -4.48
CA TYR A 254 3.53 0.95 -4.54
C TYR A 254 3.44 1.50 -5.96
N LEU A 255 3.94 0.80 -6.99
CA LEU A 255 3.81 1.24 -8.39
C LEU A 255 2.35 1.53 -8.76
N ILE A 256 1.41 0.66 -8.39
CA ILE A 256 -0.04 0.89 -8.55
C ILE A 256 -0.50 2.27 -8.01
N GLN A 257 0.11 2.80 -6.93
CA GLN A 257 -0.20 4.11 -6.33
C GLN A 257 0.56 5.30 -6.97
N PHE A 258 1.45 5.04 -7.93
CA PHE A 258 2.27 6.03 -8.63
C PHE A 258 2.07 6.02 -10.16
N LEU A 259 1.55 4.93 -10.73
CA LEU A 259 1.17 4.79 -12.14
C LEU A 259 -0.19 5.45 -12.42
N SER A 260 -0.38 5.92 -13.66
CA SER A 260 -1.62 6.57 -14.11
C SER A 260 -2.61 5.57 -14.70
N PRO A 261 -3.90 5.61 -14.34
CA PRO A 261 -4.95 4.97 -15.14
C PRO A 261 -5.10 5.60 -16.52
N TYR A 262 -4.83 6.90 -16.66
CA TYR A 262 -5.23 7.65 -17.85
C TYR A 262 -4.23 7.58 -19.02
N TYR A 263 -3.03 7.05 -18.82
CA TYR A 263 -1.92 7.20 -19.77
C TYR A 263 -1.37 5.88 -20.31
N GLY A 264 -2.07 5.27 -21.27
CA GLY A 264 -1.59 4.16 -22.13
C GLY A 264 -0.66 3.18 -21.41
N HIS A 265 0.63 3.20 -21.76
CA HIS A 265 1.66 2.36 -21.15
C HIS A 265 1.71 2.33 -19.61
N LEU A 266 1.38 3.41 -18.87
CA LEU A 266 1.30 3.36 -17.39
C LEU A 266 0.07 2.59 -16.91
N ALA A 267 -1.04 2.68 -17.66
CA ALA A 267 -2.27 1.96 -17.37
C ALA A 267 -2.14 0.48 -17.74
N GLU A 268 -1.48 0.19 -18.87
CA GLU A 268 -1.08 -1.15 -19.30
C GLU A 268 -0.13 -1.80 -18.29
N GLU A 269 0.91 -1.10 -17.83
CA GLU A 269 1.82 -1.53 -16.76
C GLU A 269 1.03 -1.82 -15.47
N LYS A 270 0.14 -0.91 -15.06
CA LYS A 270 -0.69 -1.05 -13.86
C LYS A 270 -1.62 -2.27 -13.95
N ALA A 271 -2.26 -2.50 -15.10
CA ALA A 271 -3.08 -3.67 -15.38
C ALA A 271 -2.27 -4.97 -15.38
N GLY A 272 -1.07 -4.97 -15.97
CA GLY A 272 -0.14 -6.11 -15.93
C GLY A 272 0.29 -6.45 -14.50
N ILE A 273 0.53 -5.45 -13.65
CA ILE A 273 0.83 -5.65 -12.23
C ILE A 273 -0.40 -6.24 -11.50
N PHE A 274 -1.63 -5.77 -11.76
CA PHE A 274 -2.84 -6.36 -11.17
C PHE A 274 -3.05 -7.82 -11.57
N ALA A 275 -2.82 -8.16 -12.84
CA ALA A 275 -2.90 -9.53 -13.33
C ALA A 275 -1.87 -10.42 -12.62
N SER A 276 -0.60 -10.00 -12.60
CA SER A 276 0.50 -10.71 -11.95
C SER A 276 0.27 -10.90 -10.45
N LEU A 277 -0.27 -9.91 -9.73
CA LEU A 277 -0.59 -10.03 -8.30
C LEU A 277 -1.72 -11.03 -8.01
N GLN A 278 -2.69 -11.16 -8.92
CA GLN A 278 -3.77 -12.16 -8.79
C GLN A 278 -3.34 -13.56 -9.22
N GLU A 279 -2.38 -13.68 -10.14
CA GLU A 279 -1.74 -14.96 -10.49
C GLU A 279 -0.83 -15.47 -9.36
N GLU A 280 -0.06 -14.57 -8.74
CA GLU A 280 0.84 -14.86 -7.61
C GLU A 280 0.07 -15.17 -6.31
N TYR A 281 -1.14 -14.62 -6.14
CA TYR A 281 -1.98 -14.76 -4.93
C TYR A 281 -3.49 -14.93 -5.19
N PRO A 282 -3.94 -15.96 -5.93
CA PRO A 282 -5.32 -16.08 -6.42
C PRO A 282 -6.39 -16.13 -5.33
N VAL A 283 -6.06 -16.69 -4.15
CA VAL A 283 -6.97 -16.76 -3.00
C VAL A 283 -7.05 -15.46 -2.18
N ASN A 284 -6.25 -14.43 -2.49
CA ASN A 284 -6.28 -13.16 -1.78
C ASN A 284 -7.15 -12.11 -2.50
N ALA A 285 -8.41 -12.02 -2.06
CA ALA A 285 -9.39 -11.06 -2.53
C ALA A 285 -8.94 -9.59 -2.49
N TYR A 286 -7.88 -9.22 -1.75
CA TYR A 286 -7.32 -7.87 -1.75
C TYR A 286 -6.87 -7.41 -3.14
N TYR A 287 -6.22 -8.28 -3.92
CA TYR A 287 -5.72 -7.92 -5.24
C TYR A 287 -6.84 -7.79 -6.28
N ALA A 288 -7.87 -8.66 -6.18
CA ALA A 288 -9.09 -8.54 -6.96
C ALA A 288 -9.88 -7.26 -6.60
N PHE A 289 -9.98 -6.92 -5.31
CA PHE A 289 -10.60 -5.67 -4.84
C PHE A 289 -9.93 -4.43 -5.44
N LEU A 290 -8.59 -4.37 -5.42
CA LEU A 290 -7.86 -3.22 -5.97
C LEU A 290 -8.04 -3.09 -7.50
N GLU A 291 -8.01 -4.19 -8.24
CA GLU A 291 -8.25 -4.18 -9.70
C GLU A 291 -9.68 -3.71 -10.03
N LEU A 292 -10.69 -4.24 -9.31
CA LEU A 292 -12.08 -3.86 -9.47
C LEU A 292 -12.36 -2.41 -9.06
N ASP A 293 -11.65 -1.89 -8.05
CA ASP A 293 -11.77 -0.51 -7.61
C ASP A 293 -11.15 0.47 -8.63
N GLU A 294 -10.01 0.10 -9.22
CA GLU A 294 -9.39 0.83 -10.33
C GLU A 294 -10.30 0.87 -11.56
N GLU A 295 -10.78 -0.29 -12.02
CA GLU A 295 -11.66 -0.38 -13.19
C GLU A 295 -12.96 0.40 -12.95
N LEU A 296 -13.53 0.34 -11.75
CA LEU A 296 -14.72 1.11 -11.41
C LEU A 296 -14.49 2.63 -11.44
N CYS A 297 -13.37 3.11 -10.88
CA CYS A 297 -13.14 4.54 -10.71
C CYS A 297 -12.63 5.24 -11.97
N PHE A 298 -11.92 4.52 -12.85
CA PHE A 298 -11.23 5.13 -13.99
C PHE A 298 -11.54 4.49 -15.36
N HIS A 299 -12.02 3.25 -15.38
CA HIS A 299 -12.33 2.50 -16.61
C HIS A 299 -13.74 1.88 -16.60
N PRO A 300 -14.80 2.61 -16.18
CA PRO A 300 -16.08 1.99 -15.85
C PRO A 300 -16.71 1.25 -17.03
N ASP A 301 -16.43 1.64 -18.27
CA ASP A 301 -17.00 0.93 -19.42
C ASP A 301 -16.34 -0.46 -19.62
N SER A 302 -15.08 -0.63 -19.20
CA SER A 302 -14.46 -1.96 -19.05
C SER A 302 -15.08 -2.75 -17.89
N PHE A 303 -15.43 -2.09 -16.79
CA PHE A 303 -16.07 -2.69 -15.62
C PHE A 303 -17.49 -3.22 -15.96
N TYR A 304 -18.31 -2.42 -16.64
CA TYR A 304 -19.71 -2.78 -16.97
C TYR A 304 -19.89 -3.61 -18.25
N HIS A 305 -19.07 -3.40 -19.28
CA HIS A 305 -19.23 -4.07 -20.59
C HIS A 305 -18.16 -5.13 -20.86
N GLY A 306 -17.10 -5.20 -20.04
CA GLY A 306 -16.09 -6.25 -20.15
C GLY A 306 -16.59 -7.60 -19.65
N GLY A 307 -16.51 -8.63 -20.50
CA GLY A 307 -16.82 -10.04 -20.15
C GLY A 307 -16.00 -10.60 -18.95
N ARG A 308 -14.94 -9.89 -18.53
CA ARG A 308 -14.19 -10.12 -17.28
C ARG A 308 -15.08 -10.16 -16.04
N SER A 309 -16.18 -9.41 -16.03
CA SER A 309 -17.17 -9.39 -14.93
C SER A 309 -17.64 -10.78 -14.53
N ALA A 310 -18.01 -11.63 -15.52
CA ALA A 310 -18.43 -13.01 -15.28
C ALA A 310 -17.29 -13.89 -14.74
N ALA A 311 -16.07 -13.74 -15.29
CA ALA A 311 -14.90 -14.50 -14.88
C ALA A 311 -14.46 -14.20 -13.43
N ARG A 312 -14.57 -12.94 -12.98
CA ARG A 312 -14.30 -12.57 -11.58
C ARG A 312 -15.36 -13.11 -10.61
N GLY A 313 -16.63 -13.17 -11.04
CA GLY A 313 -17.72 -13.72 -10.24
C GLY A 313 -17.52 -15.20 -9.84
N VAL A 314 -16.81 -15.99 -10.67
CA VAL A 314 -16.47 -17.39 -10.37
C VAL A 314 -15.47 -17.49 -9.19
N ARG A 315 -14.45 -16.62 -9.15
CA ARG A 315 -13.40 -16.61 -8.11
C ARG A 315 -13.93 -16.36 -6.70
N ARG A 316 -15.16 -15.84 -6.56
CA ARG A 316 -15.84 -15.65 -5.26
C ARG A 316 -15.84 -16.92 -4.40
N ALA A 317 -15.98 -18.10 -5.01
CA ALA A 317 -16.00 -19.38 -4.30
C ALA A 317 -14.60 -19.82 -3.80
N GLU A 318 -13.53 -19.20 -4.28
CA GLU A 318 -12.13 -19.61 -4.07
C GLU A 318 -11.44 -18.77 -2.98
N PHE A 319 -12.03 -17.62 -2.58
CA PHE A 319 -11.47 -16.73 -1.57
C PHE A 319 -11.55 -17.32 -0.14
N ALA A 320 -10.40 -17.46 0.52
CA ALA A 320 -10.31 -18.11 1.83
C ALA A 320 -10.76 -17.22 3.00
N THR A 321 -12.06 -17.21 3.31
CA THR A 321 -12.71 -16.38 4.37
C THR A 321 -12.35 -16.72 5.82
N HIS A 322 -11.30 -17.52 6.04
CA HIS A 322 -10.86 -18.06 7.33
C HIS A 322 -10.16 -17.06 8.26
N ASN A 323 -9.85 -15.85 7.78
CA ASN A 323 -9.29 -14.77 8.61
C ASN A 323 -9.97 -13.42 8.30
N PHE A 324 -9.82 -12.46 9.23
CA PHE A 324 -10.42 -11.13 9.14
C PHE A 324 -10.07 -10.39 7.84
N SER A 325 -8.79 -10.34 7.48
CA SER A 325 -8.28 -9.64 6.29
C SER A 325 -8.97 -10.14 5.02
N LEU A 326 -8.90 -11.45 4.76
CA LEU A 326 -9.43 -12.05 3.54
C LEU A 326 -10.95 -11.94 3.45
N ARG A 327 -11.66 -12.09 4.58
CA ARG A 327 -13.12 -11.89 4.64
C ARG A 327 -13.52 -10.47 4.28
N ARG A 328 -12.82 -9.47 4.81
CA ARG A 328 -13.10 -8.05 4.54
C ARG A 328 -12.98 -7.69 3.06
N TYR A 329 -11.94 -8.17 2.39
CA TYR A 329 -11.78 -7.92 0.95
C TYR A 329 -12.72 -8.76 0.09
N ALA A 330 -13.05 -9.99 0.49
CA ALA A 330 -14.11 -10.76 -0.17
C ALA A 330 -15.47 -10.02 -0.08
N GLU A 331 -15.82 -9.46 1.08
CA GLU A 331 -17.05 -8.67 1.26
C GLU A 331 -17.05 -7.37 0.42
N LEU A 332 -15.89 -6.72 0.24
CA LEU A 332 -15.75 -5.58 -0.69
C LEU A 332 -15.92 -5.99 -2.16
N VAL A 333 -15.39 -7.16 -2.56
CA VAL A 333 -15.59 -7.71 -3.92
C VAL A 333 -17.05 -8.14 -4.14
N GLU A 334 -17.75 -8.65 -3.12
CA GLU A 334 -19.19 -8.90 -3.19
C GLU A 334 -20.00 -7.61 -3.39
N TRP A 335 -19.63 -6.52 -2.71
CA TRP A 335 -20.19 -5.18 -2.93
C TRP A 335 -19.96 -4.69 -4.37
N GLN A 336 -18.76 -4.87 -4.92
CA GLN A 336 -18.45 -4.53 -6.33
C GLN A 336 -19.29 -5.37 -7.31
N HIS A 337 -19.48 -6.67 -7.06
CA HIS A 337 -20.35 -7.52 -7.88
C HIS A 337 -21.85 -7.18 -7.75
N TRP A 338 -22.33 -6.73 -6.58
CA TRP A 338 -23.71 -6.26 -6.41
C TRP A 338 -24.04 -5.03 -7.26
N MET A 339 -23.05 -4.16 -7.51
CA MET A 339 -23.22 -3.06 -8.45
C MET A 339 -23.48 -3.59 -9.88
N LEU A 340 -22.71 -4.59 -10.31
CA LEU A 340 -22.77 -5.22 -11.62
C LEU A 340 -24.07 -6.05 -11.84
N SER A 341 -24.64 -6.64 -10.78
CA SER A 341 -25.94 -7.32 -10.89
C SER A 341 -27.08 -6.33 -11.15
N GLN A 342 -27.77 -6.50 -12.29
CA GLN A 342 -29.01 -5.79 -12.61
C GLN A 342 -30.20 -6.28 -11.78
N SER A 343 -30.19 -7.56 -11.38
CA SER A 343 -31.14 -8.18 -10.46
C SER A 343 -30.95 -7.67 -9.03
N GLY A 344 -31.53 -6.50 -8.75
CA GLY A 344 -31.60 -5.91 -7.41
C GLY A 344 -32.40 -6.76 -6.40
N ALA A 345 -32.52 -6.23 -5.17
CA ALA A 345 -33.12 -6.88 -3.99
C ALA A 345 -32.32 -8.01 -3.32
N GLY A 346 -31.10 -8.33 -3.80
CA GLY A 346 -30.08 -8.96 -2.95
C GLY A 346 -29.66 -8.02 -1.82
N SER A 347 -30.14 -8.26 -0.60
CA SER A 347 -29.81 -7.44 0.57
C SER A 347 -28.42 -7.81 1.11
N LEU A 348 -27.39 -7.08 0.69
CA LEU A 348 -26.06 -7.14 1.31
C LEU A 348 -26.12 -6.50 2.71
N VAL A 349 -26.53 -7.28 3.71
CA VAL A 349 -26.45 -6.92 5.13
C VAL A 349 -24.99 -7.05 5.61
N SER A 350 -24.14 -6.21 5.04
CA SER A 350 -22.78 -5.99 5.49
C SER A 350 -22.80 -5.37 6.89
N SER A 351 -21.98 -5.88 7.80
CA SER A 351 -21.79 -5.22 9.08
C SER A 351 -20.67 -4.18 8.95
N GLU A 352 -20.92 -2.93 9.34
CA GLU A 352 -19.92 -1.85 9.34
C GLU A 352 -18.62 -2.26 10.09
N ARG A 353 -18.77 -3.18 11.05
CA ARG A 353 -17.70 -3.81 11.83
C ARG A 353 -16.69 -4.60 10.99
N VAL A 354 -17.05 -5.15 9.82
CA VAL A 354 -16.11 -5.84 8.93
C VAL A 354 -15.42 -4.85 7.98
N LEU A 355 -16.18 -3.96 7.33
CA LEU A 355 -15.60 -3.00 6.39
C LEU A 355 -14.66 -1.99 7.07
N ARG A 356 -14.95 -1.62 8.33
CA ARG A 356 -14.14 -0.71 9.16
C ARG A 356 -13.83 0.61 8.44
N GLU A 357 -12.58 0.86 8.05
CA GLU A 357 -12.19 2.05 7.32
C GLU A 357 -12.83 2.17 5.93
N PHE A 358 -13.34 1.07 5.37
CA PHE A 358 -14.11 1.02 4.12
C PHE A 358 -15.62 1.19 4.32
N ALA A 359 -16.11 1.63 5.49
CA ALA A 359 -17.54 1.88 5.72
C ALA A 359 -18.17 2.95 4.79
N TYR A 360 -17.35 3.74 4.08
CA TYR A 360 -17.81 4.64 3.01
C TYR A 360 -18.23 3.90 1.73
N TYR A 361 -17.70 2.69 1.50
CA TYR A 361 -17.71 2.05 0.18
C TYR A 361 -19.11 1.69 -0.33
N PRO A 362 -20.03 1.13 0.48
CA PRO A 362 -21.40 0.87 0.03
C PRO A 362 -22.14 2.14 -0.42
N ALA A 363 -21.90 3.26 0.26
CA ALA A 363 -22.50 4.56 -0.13
C ALA A 363 -21.90 5.09 -1.44
N PHE A 364 -20.60 4.89 -1.69
CA PHE A 364 -19.95 5.23 -2.95
C PHE A 364 -20.50 4.39 -4.11
N LEU A 365 -20.67 3.08 -3.92
CA LEU A 365 -21.22 2.20 -4.96
C LEU A 365 -22.68 2.54 -5.31
N VAL A 366 -23.50 2.87 -4.31
CA VAL A 366 -24.88 3.36 -4.55
C VAL A 366 -24.85 4.68 -5.31
N ALA A 367 -23.97 5.63 -4.96
CA ALA A 367 -23.83 6.90 -5.65
C ALA A 367 -23.48 6.72 -7.14
N VAL A 368 -22.46 5.92 -7.45
CA VAL A 368 -22.03 5.66 -8.84
C VAL A 368 -23.14 4.97 -9.65
N LYS A 369 -23.86 3.99 -9.05
CA LYS A 369 -24.98 3.30 -9.71
C LYS A 369 -26.14 4.25 -10.04
N LEU A 370 -26.47 5.17 -9.14
CA LEU A 370 -27.51 6.18 -9.34
C LEU A 370 -27.11 7.24 -10.37
N LEU A 371 -25.88 7.78 -10.29
CA LEU A 371 -25.40 8.80 -11.24
C LEU A 371 -25.27 8.25 -12.67
N ARG A 372 -24.84 7.00 -12.86
CA ARG A 372 -24.86 6.37 -14.20
C ARG A 372 -26.26 6.10 -14.72
N ALA A 373 -27.24 5.80 -13.85
CA ALA A 373 -28.64 5.67 -14.25
C ALA A 373 -29.25 7.02 -14.66
N ALA A 374 -28.95 8.10 -13.92
CA ALA A 374 -29.32 9.48 -14.28
C ALA A 374 -28.66 9.97 -15.59
N SER A 375 -27.47 9.46 -15.91
CA SER A 375 -26.71 9.79 -17.13
C SER A 375 -27.04 8.90 -18.33
N ALA A 376 -27.98 7.96 -18.20
CA ALA A 376 -28.37 7.07 -19.29
C ALA A 376 -29.38 7.76 -20.24
N PRO A 377 -29.27 7.56 -21.57
CA PRO A 377 -30.27 8.07 -22.51
C PRO A 377 -31.58 7.27 -22.37
N LEU A 378 -32.56 7.86 -21.68
CA LEU A 378 -33.92 7.34 -21.52
C LEU A 378 -34.94 8.37 -22.03
N ASP A 379 -35.71 7.99 -23.04
CA ASP A 379 -36.73 8.85 -23.63
C ASP A 379 -37.94 9.04 -22.69
N GLY A 380 -38.15 10.29 -22.25
CA GLY A 380 -39.39 10.73 -21.59
C GLY A 380 -39.36 10.89 -20.07
N GLU A 381 -38.34 10.44 -19.36
CA GLU A 381 -38.32 10.39 -17.88
C GLU A 381 -37.39 11.42 -17.20
N ALA A 382 -37.21 12.61 -17.79
CA ALA A 382 -36.28 13.64 -17.30
C ALA A 382 -36.36 13.90 -15.77
N LYS A 383 -37.57 14.00 -15.21
CA LYS A 383 -37.77 14.20 -13.76
C LYS A 383 -37.25 13.04 -12.90
N LEU A 384 -37.30 11.80 -13.39
CA LEU A 384 -36.73 10.64 -12.69
C LEU A 384 -35.20 10.65 -12.78
N LEU A 385 -34.64 11.06 -13.93
CA LEU A 385 -33.20 11.23 -14.09
C LEU A 385 -32.64 12.29 -13.12
N ASP A 386 -33.34 13.42 -12.98
CA ASP A 386 -33.01 14.46 -11.99
C ASP A 386 -33.06 13.91 -10.55
N GLU A 387 -34.13 13.21 -10.17
CA GLU A 387 -34.29 12.61 -8.82
C GLU A 387 -33.21 11.54 -8.52
N LEU A 388 -32.85 10.72 -9.51
CA LEU A 388 -31.75 9.76 -9.41
C LEU A 388 -30.40 10.48 -9.27
N GLY A 389 -30.23 11.59 -10.00
CA GLY A 389 -29.05 12.45 -9.93
C GLY A 389 -28.85 13.03 -8.54
N GLU A 390 -29.86 13.73 -8.00
CA GLU A 390 -29.83 14.32 -6.65
C GLU A 390 -29.54 13.28 -5.55
N LEU A 391 -30.18 12.10 -5.64
CA LEU A 391 -29.99 11.00 -4.70
C LEU A 391 -28.58 10.41 -4.80
N GLY A 392 -28.06 10.20 -6.01
CA GLY A 392 -26.68 9.77 -6.24
C GLY A 392 -25.67 10.75 -5.64
N ASP A 393 -25.91 12.05 -5.83
CA ASP A 393 -25.12 13.14 -5.27
C ASP A 393 -25.19 13.19 -3.72
N GLN A 394 -26.35 12.88 -3.12
CA GLN A 394 -26.53 12.74 -1.67
C GLN A 394 -25.70 11.57 -1.11
N PHE A 395 -25.71 10.42 -1.81
CA PHE A 395 -24.90 9.26 -1.45
C PHE A 395 -23.39 9.51 -1.63
N GLY A 396 -22.98 10.24 -2.68
CA GLY A 396 -21.59 10.68 -2.87
C GLY A 396 -21.11 11.55 -1.70
N ARG A 397 -21.90 12.56 -1.33
CA ARG A 397 -21.65 13.39 -0.13
C ARG A 397 -21.68 12.61 1.19
N ARG A 398 -22.34 11.44 1.26
CA ARG A 398 -22.27 10.53 2.41
C ARG A 398 -20.96 9.74 2.40
N ALA A 399 -20.57 9.18 1.26
CA ALA A 399 -19.33 8.42 1.09
C ALA A 399 -18.10 9.27 1.41
N GLU A 400 -17.99 10.48 0.83
CA GLU A 400 -16.88 11.39 1.13
C GLU A 400 -16.74 11.68 2.63
N ARG A 401 -17.85 11.96 3.33
CA ARG A 401 -17.82 12.25 4.77
C ARG A 401 -17.41 11.03 5.59
N ALA A 402 -17.87 9.84 5.23
CA ALA A 402 -17.46 8.59 5.87
C ALA A 402 -15.97 8.28 5.63
N LEU A 403 -15.45 8.52 4.43
CA LEU A 403 -14.02 8.35 4.11
C LEU A 403 -13.15 9.38 4.84
N LYS A 404 -13.57 10.64 4.88
CA LYS A 404 -12.90 11.72 5.63
C LYS A 404 -12.82 11.40 7.13
N ALA A 405 -13.89 10.82 7.69
CA ALA A 405 -13.99 10.37 9.07
C ALA A 405 -13.37 8.98 9.35
N SER A 406 -12.88 8.26 8.33
CA SER A 406 -12.33 6.91 8.49
C SER A 406 -11.03 6.89 9.32
N SER A 407 -10.71 5.72 9.87
CA SER A 407 -9.45 5.48 10.61
C SER A 407 -8.26 5.15 9.70
N MET A 408 -8.33 5.46 8.40
CA MET A 408 -7.19 5.35 7.49
C MET A 408 -6.07 6.32 7.87
N ASN A 409 -4.82 5.91 7.62
CA ASN A 409 -3.71 6.86 7.57
C ASN A 409 -3.91 7.86 6.40
N LEU A 410 -3.31 9.04 6.50
CA LEU A 410 -3.55 10.13 5.55
C LEU A 410 -3.26 9.76 4.08
N ALA A 411 -2.20 8.98 3.83
CA ALA A 411 -1.82 8.60 2.47
C ALA A 411 -2.85 7.67 1.83
N ARG A 412 -3.27 6.63 2.57
CA ARG A 412 -4.30 5.69 2.12
C ARG A 412 -5.66 6.36 1.96
N ARG A 413 -6.01 7.30 2.84
CA ARG A 413 -7.22 8.13 2.67
C ARG A 413 -7.14 8.95 1.39
N GLY A 414 -6.04 9.67 1.15
CA GLY A 414 -5.87 10.51 -0.05
C GLY A 414 -5.96 9.72 -1.37
N TYR A 415 -5.46 8.48 -1.38
CA TYR A 415 -5.64 7.54 -2.49
C TYR A 415 -7.13 7.26 -2.77
N TYR A 416 -7.89 6.84 -1.75
CA TYR A 416 -9.32 6.56 -1.94
C TYR A 416 -10.18 7.83 -2.12
N GLU A 417 -9.75 9.00 -1.62
CA GLU A 417 -10.43 10.28 -1.87
C GLU A 417 -10.32 10.68 -3.35
N TRP A 418 -9.18 10.38 -3.98
CA TRP A 418 -9.02 10.50 -5.43
C TRP A 418 -9.90 9.50 -6.20
N HIS A 419 -9.89 8.22 -5.83
CA HIS A 419 -10.71 7.18 -6.46
C HIS A 419 -12.22 7.52 -6.39
N VAL A 420 -12.73 7.85 -5.20
CA VAL A 420 -14.14 8.24 -5.00
C VAL A 420 -14.50 9.48 -5.82
N ARG A 421 -13.63 10.50 -5.86
CA ARG A 421 -13.88 11.73 -6.63
C ARG A 421 -13.96 11.45 -8.13
N ASP A 422 -13.01 10.72 -8.67
CA ASP A 422 -12.90 10.48 -10.12
C ASP A 422 -13.97 9.48 -10.59
N GLY A 423 -14.25 8.43 -9.80
CA GLY A 423 -15.39 7.53 -10.05
C GLY A 423 -16.73 8.26 -10.04
N LEU A 424 -16.95 9.20 -9.10
CA LEU A 424 -18.14 10.07 -9.11
C LEU A 424 -18.13 11.08 -10.27
N LYS A 425 -16.98 11.52 -10.78
CA LYS A 425 -16.89 12.36 -11.99
C LYS A 425 -17.34 11.55 -13.21
N THR A 426 -16.69 10.42 -13.47
CA THR A 426 -16.98 9.56 -14.64
C THR A 426 -18.39 8.97 -14.59
N ALA A 427 -18.97 8.75 -13.40
CA ALA A 427 -20.36 8.35 -13.25
C ALA A 427 -21.39 9.39 -13.74
N ARG A 428 -21.03 10.67 -13.85
CA ARG A 428 -21.86 11.76 -14.40
C ARG A 428 -21.63 12.02 -15.89
N GLY A 429 -20.85 11.17 -16.57
CA GLY A 429 -20.45 11.37 -17.97
C GLY A 429 -19.48 12.54 -18.21
N THR A 430 -19.01 13.23 -17.17
CA THR A 430 -18.13 14.41 -17.30
C THR A 430 -16.65 14.02 -17.48
N GLN A 431 -16.32 13.46 -18.64
CA GLN A 431 -14.94 13.49 -19.13
C GLN A 431 -14.63 14.85 -19.75
N GLU A 432 -13.44 15.38 -19.45
CA GLU A 432 -12.87 16.64 -19.96
C GLU A 432 -11.56 16.31 -20.69
#